data_AF-A0A432S0I5-F1
#
_entry.id   AF-A0A432S0I5-F1
#
_cell.length_a   1.000
_cell.length_b   1.000
_cell.length_c   1.000
_cell.angle_alpha   90.00
_cell.angle_beta   90.00
_cell.angle_gamma   90.00
#
_symmetry.space_group_name_H-M   'P 1'
#
loop_
_entity.id
_entity.type
_entity.pdbx_description
1 polymer ?
#
loop_
_entity_poly.entity_id
_entity_poly.type
_entity_poly.pdbx_seq_one_letter_code
_entity_poly.pdbx_strand_id
1 'polypeptide(L)'
;MGKEKFEEFINQSETQEEKIDWEKRKQWFIEKVNEFYKVIDSYLEPYKDKIKINAIETVIYEDELGSYKVKKRILNVKGHKVEFTPIGTIIIGAWGRIDMEGPNGKVKFVLVPEYSEAPKIEGKILLNDKDIKKWEEKQKKEAEEIKKAKKVWKIATPPPNIRYFDLDEDIFFDKLMEVIDG
;
A
#
# COMPACT_ATOMS: atom_id res chain seq x y z
N MET A 1 41.39 12.08 21.56
CA MET A 1 40.16 11.37 21.99
C MET A 1 38.85 12.02 21.54
N GLY A 2 38.54 13.30 21.85
CA GLY A 2 37.26 13.91 21.41
C GLY A 2 37.18 14.18 19.90
N LYS A 3 38.27 14.71 19.32
CA LYS A 3 38.37 14.99 17.88
C LYS A 3 38.31 13.72 17.02
N GLU A 4 39.01 12.66 17.42
CA GLU A 4 39.00 11.38 16.72
C GLU A 4 37.62 10.71 16.72
N LYS A 5 36.87 10.77 17.83
CA LYS A 5 35.49 10.27 17.89
C LYS A 5 34.53 11.09 17.03
N PHE A 6 34.75 12.40 16.94
CA PHE A 6 33.96 13.29 16.09
C PHE A 6 34.29 13.08 14.60
N GLU A 7 35.56 12.86 14.27
CA GLU A 7 35.99 12.47 12.93
C GLU A 7 35.46 11.09 12.55
N GLU A 8 35.42 10.11 13.47
CA GLU A 8 34.75 8.82 13.26
C GLU A 8 33.23 8.98 13.07
N PHE A 9 32.57 9.87 13.79
CA PHE A 9 31.15 10.16 13.63
C PHE A 9 30.81 10.82 12.29
N ILE A 10 31.64 11.78 11.83
CA ILE A 10 31.46 12.44 10.53
C ILE A 10 31.81 11.49 9.37
N ASN A 11 32.79 10.60 9.56
CA ASN A 11 33.26 9.67 8.54
C ASN A 11 32.55 8.32 8.57
N GLN A 12 31.67 8.06 9.54
CA GLN A 12 30.62 7.06 9.39
C GLN A 12 29.79 7.52 8.20
N SER A 13 30.09 6.94 7.03
CA SER A 13 29.33 7.17 5.81
C SER A 13 27.86 7.10 6.20
N GLU A 14 27.13 8.21 5.98
CA GLU A 14 25.68 8.17 5.86
C GLU A 14 25.39 6.87 5.11
N THR A 15 24.75 5.92 5.78
CA THR A 15 24.28 4.69 5.15
C THR A 15 23.77 5.13 3.79
N GLN A 16 24.36 4.63 2.70
CA GLN A 16 23.90 4.99 1.36
C GLN A 16 22.42 4.61 1.31
N GLU A 17 21.56 5.57 1.67
CA GLU A 17 20.15 5.48 1.43
C GLU A 17 20.10 5.39 -0.08
N GLU A 18 19.69 4.23 -0.60
CA GLU A 18 19.41 4.08 -2.03
C GLU A 18 18.50 5.25 -2.36
N LYS A 19 19.03 6.25 -3.09
CA LYS A 19 18.31 7.49 -3.38
C LYS A 19 17.02 7.08 -4.06
N ILE A 20 15.91 7.17 -3.34
CA ILE A 20 14.64 6.65 -3.82
C ILE A 20 14.25 7.51 -5.02
N ASP A 21 14.07 6.87 -6.17
CA ASP A 21 13.51 7.53 -7.33
C ASP A 21 12.01 7.73 -7.11
N TRP A 22 11.69 8.88 -6.52
CA TRP A 22 10.34 9.30 -6.19
C TRP A 22 9.45 9.42 -7.43
N GLU A 23 9.98 9.88 -8.57
CA GLU A 23 9.18 9.95 -9.81
C GLU A 23 8.81 8.54 -10.29
N LYS A 24 9.78 7.62 -10.31
CA LYS A 24 9.52 6.22 -10.66
C LYS A 24 8.53 5.57 -9.69
N ARG A 25 8.64 5.88 -8.39
CA ARG A 25 7.71 5.42 -7.34
C ARG A 25 6.27 5.86 -7.63
N LYS A 26 6.08 7.12 -8.01
CA LYS A 26 4.78 7.69 -8.38
C LYS A 26 4.19 7.01 -9.60
N GLN A 27 4.94 6.92 -10.69
CA GLN A 27 4.46 6.31 -11.93
C GLN A 27 4.07 4.85 -11.71
N TRP A 28 4.91 4.10 -10.99
CA TRP A 28 4.62 2.72 -10.63
C TRP A 28 3.34 2.58 -9.79
N PHE A 29 3.09 3.48 -8.85
CA PHE A 29 1.84 3.48 -8.09
C PHE A 29 0.62 3.72 -8.98
N ILE A 30 0.68 4.71 -9.88
CA ILE A 30 -0.40 5.00 -10.83
C ILE A 30 -0.67 3.78 -11.74
N GLU A 31 0.37 3.13 -12.22
CA GLU A 31 0.27 1.88 -12.99
C GLU A 31 -0.45 0.79 -12.18
N LYS A 32 -0.06 0.58 -10.92
CA LYS A 32 -0.67 -0.42 -10.03
C LYS A 32 -2.13 -0.13 -9.71
N VAL A 33 -2.50 1.15 -9.59
CA VAL A 33 -3.91 1.56 -9.46
C VAL A 33 -4.70 1.22 -10.72
N ASN A 34 -4.13 1.47 -11.91
CA ASN A 34 -4.78 1.12 -13.17
C ASN A 34 -4.91 -0.41 -13.35
N GLU A 35 -3.92 -1.19 -12.93
CA GLU A 35 -4.01 -2.65 -12.90
C GLU A 35 -5.13 -3.13 -11.98
N PHE A 36 -5.24 -2.58 -10.77
CA PHE A 36 -6.34 -2.86 -9.85
C PHE A 36 -7.70 -2.59 -10.49
N TYR A 37 -7.84 -1.45 -11.16
CA TYR A 37 -9.09 -1.12 -11.85
C TYR A 37 -9.43 -2.07 -12.98
N LYS A 38 -8.45 -2.55 -13.74
CA LYS A 38 -8.71 -3.58 -14.78
C LYS A 38 -9.27 -4.87 -14.16
N VAL A 39 -8.76 -5.26 -12.99
CA VAL A 39 -9.25 -6.46 -12.28
C VAL A 39 -10.69 -6.26 -11.82
N ILE A 40 -11.01 -5.19 -11.09
CA ILE A 40 -12.39 -4.98 -10.61
C ILE A 40 -13.38 -4.72 -11.76
N ASP A 41 -12.96 -3.99 -12.80
CA ASP A 41 -13.80 -3.73 -13.97
C ASP A 41 -14.12 -5.06 -14.67
N SER A 42 -13.18 -6.03 -14.67
CA SER A 42 -13.42 -7.39 -15.22
C SER A 42 -14.42 -8.20 -14.39
N TYR A 43 -14.38 -8.12 -13.05
CA TYR A 43 -15.37 -8.77 -12.17
C TYR A 43 -16.76 -8.16 -12.36
N LEU A 44 -16.83 -6.86 -12.64
CA LEU A 44 -18.09 -6.13 -12.79
C LEU A 44 -18.69 -6.19 -14.22
N GLU A 45 -17.90 -6.57 -15.22
CA GLU A 45 -18.30 -6.63 -16.63
C GLU A 45 -19.62 -7.41 -16.88
N PRO A 46 -19.87 -8.57 -16.23
CA PRO A 46 -21.14 -9.30 -16.39
C PRO A 46 -22.39 -8.49 -15.98
N TYR A 47 -22.22 -7.41 -15.22
CA TYR A 47 -23.30 -6.61 -14.65
C TYR A 47 -23.42 -5.21 -15.27
N LYS A 48 -22.66 -4.90 -16.33
CA LYS A 48 -22.57 -3.54 -16.92
C LYS A 48 -23.91 -2.89 -17.27
N ASP A 49 -24.94 -3.65 -17.59
CA ASP A 49 -26.28 -3.12 -17.91
C ASP A 49 -27.07 -2.69 -16.65
N LYS A 50 -26.63 -3.14 -15.47
CA LYS A 50 -27.28 -2.91 -14.18
C LYS A 50 -26.51 -1.94 -13.27
N ILE A 51 -25.29 -1.58 -13.65
CA ILE A 51 -24.40 -0.72 -12.87
C ILE A 51 -23.87 0.42 -13.73
N LYS A 52 -23.36 1.49 -13.11
CA LYS A 52 -22.63 2.56 -13.81
C LYS A 52 -21.28 2.78 -13.14
N ILE A 53 -20.22 2.63 -13.91
CA ILE A 53 -18.84 2.87 -13.46
C ILE A 53 -18.33 4.15 -14.14
N ASN A 54 -17.88 5.11 -13.33
CA ASN A 54 -17.28 6.35 -13.80
C ASN A 54 -15.85 6.50 -13.28
N ALA A 55 -15.00 7.15 -14.06
CA ALA A 55 -13.66 7.54 -13.66
C ALA A 55 -13.59 9.04 -13.43
N ILE A 56 -13.11 9.47 -12.27
CA ILE A 56 -12.94 10.90 -11.96
C ILE A 56 -11.49 11.13 -11.56
N GLU A 57 -10.87 12.16 -12.12
CA GLU A 57 -9.52 12.57 -11.71
C GLU A 57 -9.55 13.14 -10.28
N THR A 58 -8.58 12.75 -9.47
CA THR A 58 -8.33 13.29 -8.14
C THR A 58 -6.85 13.63 -7.99
N VAL A 59 -6.54 14.47 -7.01
CA VAL A 59 -5.18 14.94 -6.73
C VAL A 59 -4.76 14.39 -5.38
N ILE A 60 -3.61 13.71 -5.33
CA ILE A 60 -2.95 13.27 -4.10
C ILE A 60 -1.74 14.16 -3.88
N TYR A 61 -1.52 14.58 -2.63
CA TYR A 61 -0.31 15.24 -2.19
C TYR A 61 0.42 14.36 -1.19
N GLU A 62 1.72 14.13 -1.40
CA GLU A 62 2.60 13.43 -0.48
C GLU A 62 3.91 14.22 -0.35
N ASP A 63 4.45 14.36 0.86
CA ASP A 63 5.56 15.28 1.16
C ASP A 63 6.77 15.09 0.23
N GLU A 64 7.15 13.85 -0.05
CA GLU A 64 8.30 13.50 -0.90
C GLU A 64 8.03 13.58 -2.42
N LEU A 65 6.75 13.63 -2.82
CA LEU A 65 6.32 13.49 -4.22
C LEU A 65 5.62 14.73 -4.77
N GLY A 66 5.20 15.64 -3.88
CA GLY A 66 4.31 16.74 -4.20
C GLY A 66 2.93 16.27 -4.65
N SER A 67 2.25 17.12 -5.42
CA SER A 67 0.91 16.84 -5.94
C SER A 67 0.94 16.09 -7.26
N TYR A 68 0.11 15.06 -7.39
CA TYR A 68 -0.07 14.34 -8.64
C TYR A 68 -1.51 13.87 -8.85
N LYS A 69 -1.85 13.62 -10.12
CA LYS A 69 -3.19 13.23 -10.54
C LYS A 69 -3.29 11.72 -10.68
N VAL A 70 -4.37 11.17 -10.16
CA VAL A 70 -4.74 9.76 -10.33
C VAL A 70 -6.25 9.66 -10.48
N LYS A 71 -6.75 8.60 -11.13
CA LYS A 71 -8.20 8.41 -11.25
C LYS A 71 -8.72 7.68 -10.02
N LYS A 72 -9.86 8.12 -9.50
CA LYS A 72 -10.74 7.31 -8.66
C LYS A 72 -11.83 6.67 -9.51
N ARG A 73 -12.39 5.55 -9.03
CA ARG A 73 -13.58 4.91 -9.64
C ARG A 73 -14.80 5.17 -8.79
N ILE A 74 -15.94 5.42 -9.45
CA ILE A 74 -17.23 5.54 -8.79
C ILE A 74 -18.17 4.53 -9.41
N LEU A 75 -18.60 3.56 -8.60
CA LEU A 75 -19.60 2.57 -8.93
C LEU A 75 -20.97 3.05 -8.40
N ASN A 76 -21.98 3.04 -9.27
CA ASN A 76 -23.37 3.26 -8.88
C ASN A 76 -24.16 1.99 -9.15
N VAL A 77 -24.82 1.45 -8.12
CA VAL A 77 -25.61 0.21 -8.19
C VAL A 77 -26.86 0.35 -7.34
N LYS A 78 -28.04 0.18 -7.96
CA LYS A 78 -29.35 0.32 -7.29
C LYS A 78 -29.51 1.60 -6.44
N GLY A 79 -28.92 2.72 -6.88
CA GLY A 79 -28.98 3.99 -6.14
C GLY A 79 -27.90 4.17 -5.06
N HIS A 80 -27.12 3.13 -4.74
CA HIS A 80 -25.96 3.24 -3.87
C HIS A 80 -24.73 3.68 -4.67
N LYS A 81 -23.90 4.52 -4.03
CA LYS A 81 -22.64 5.00 -4.57
C LYS A 81 -21.49 4.39 -3.77
N VAL A 82 -20.56 3.75 -4.48
CA VAL A 82 -19.33 3.21 -3.92
C VAL A 82 -18.14 3.88 -4.61
N GLU A 83 -17.21 4.41 -3.83
CA GLU A 83 -16.01 5.09 -4.33
C GLU A 83 -14.74 4.26 -4.05
N PHE A 84 -13.92 4.05 -5.08
CA PHE A 84 -12.59 3.48 -4.95
C PHE A 84 -11.55 4.59 -5.09
N THR A 85 -11.03 5.06 -3.96
CA THR A 85 -10.16 6.23 -3.88
C THR A 85 -8.72 5.82 -3.59
N PRO A 86 -7.77 6.03 -4.52
CA PRO A 86 -6.35 5.88 -4.23
C PRO A 86 -5.93 6.92 -3.19
N ILE A 87 -5.16 6.51 -2.19
CA ILE A 87 -4.78 7.35 -1.06
C ILE A 87 -3.33 7.84 -1.17
N GLY A 88 -2.40 7.00 -1.64
CA GLY A 88 -1.00 7.36 -1.77
C GLY A 88 -0.08 6.14 -1.84
N THR A 89 1.22 6.40 -1.97
CA THR A 89 2.30 5.41 -2.12
C THR A 89 3.22 5.31 -0.90
N ILE A 90 3.25 6.33 -0.04
CA ILE A 90 4.01 6.40 1.21
C ILE A 90 3.09 5.96 2.36
N ILE A 91 2.87 4.65 2.44
CA ILE A 91 1.98 4.04 3.44
C ILE A 91 2.84 3.20 4.39
N ILE A 92 2.66 3.39 5.69
CA ILE A 92 3.39 2.59 6.70
C ILE A 92 3.08 1.11 6.47
N GLY A 93 4.11 0.32 6.18
CA GLY A 93 4.02 -1.12 5.95
C GLY A 93 3.45 -1.54 4.58
N ALA A 94 3.22 -0.62 3.65
CA ALA A 94 2.70 -0.93 2.32
C ALA A 94 3.23 -0.01 1.22
N TRP A 95 3.16 -0.47 -0.03
CA TRP A 95 3.60 0.28 -1.20
C TRP A 95 2.48 1.08 -1.87
N GLY A 96 1.28 1.11 -1.28
CA GLY A 96 0.14 1.84 -1.80
C GLY A 96 -1.14 1.47 -1.08
N ARG A 97 -2.14 2.37 -1.14
CA ARG A 97 -3.47 2.11 -0.58
C ARG A 97 -4.58 2.63 -1.49
N ILE A 98 -5.64 1.84 -1.64
CA ILE A 98 -6.92 2.24 -2.22
C ILE A 98 -8.00 1.96 -1.19
N ASP A 99 -8.88 2.92 -0.94
CA ASP A 99 -10.02 2.74 -0.05
C ASP A 99 -11.28 2.55 -0.90
N MET A 100 -12.07 1.50 -0.65
CA MET A 100 -13.44 1.34 -1.16
C MET A 100 -14.41 1.76 -0.07
N GLU A 101 -15.21 2.78 -0.35
CA GLU A 101 -16.14 3.39 0.61
C GLU A 101 -17.55 3.41 0.05
N GLY A 102 -18.49 2.90 0.82
CA GLY A 102 -19.92 2.90 0.54
C GLY A 102 -20.72 3.38 1.75
N PRO A 103 -22.07 3.37 1.66
CA PRO A 103 -22.94 3.87 2.72
C PRO A 103 -22.70 3.23 4.11
N ASN A 104 -22.30 1.96 4.16
CA ASN A 104 -22.20 1.20 5.40
C ASN A 104 -20.77 0.98 5.90
N GLY A 105 -19.76 1.51 5.19
CA GLY A 105 -18.40 1.41 5.70
C GLY A 105 -17.32 1.54 4.64
N LYS A 106 -16.15 1.06 5.01
CA LYS A 106 -14.91 1.20 4.24
C LYS A 106 -14.08 -0.06 4.31
N VAL A 107 -13.65 -0.53 3.14
CA VAL A 107 -12.69 -1.61 2.96
C VAL A 107 -11.41 -1.02 2.41
N LYS A 108 -10.26 -1.47 2.91
CA LYS A 108 -8.94 -0.99 2.49
C LYS A 108 -8.23 -2.04 1.67
N PHE A 109 -7.68 -1.64 0.53
CA PHE A 109 -6.75 -2.44 -0.26
C PHE A 109 -5.35 -1.89 -0.06
N VAL A 110 -4.39 -2.75 0.22
CA VAL A 110 -2.98 -2.40 0.41
C VAL A 110 -2.12 -3.14 -0.58
N LEU A 111 -1.11 -2.45 -1.12
CA LEU A 111 -0.15 -3.02 -2.05
C LEU A 111 1.05 -3.56 -1.28
N VAL A 112 1.17 -4.88 -1.17
CA VAL A 112 2.15 -5.54 -0.29
C VAL A 112 2.83 -6.72 -1.01
N PRO A 113 3.95 -7.27 -0.50
CA PRO A 113 4.49 -8.53 -0.99
C PRO A 113 3.43 -9.63 -0.98
N GLU A 114 3.42 -10.49 -2.00
CA GLU A 114 2.43 -11.56 -2.14
C GLU A 114 2.37 -12.52 -0.94
N TYR A 115 3.48 -12.73 -0.25
CA TYR A 115 3.55 -13.56 0.96
C TYR A 115 3.08 -12.85 2.24
N SER A 116 2.75 -11.56 2.19
CA SER A 116 2.36 -10.81 3.39
C SER A 116 0.95 -11.17 3.85
N GLU A 117 0.82 -11.53 5.12
CA GLU A 117 -0.47 -11.89 5.77
C GLU A 117 -0.97 -10.82 6.75
N ALA A 118 -0.10 -9.89 7.17
CA ALA A 118 -0.39 -8.83 8.13
C ALA A 118 0.70 -7.73 8.03
N PRO A 119 0.46 -6.52 8.54
CA PRO A 119 1.51 -5.52 8.66
C PRO A 119 2.60 -6.01 9.61
N LYS A 120 3.86 -5.91 9.17
CA LYS A 120 5.01 -6.25 10.00
C LYS A 120 5.54 -5.01 10.71
N ILE A 121 5.34 -4.95 12.02
CA ILE A 121 5.85 -3.88 12.89
C ILE A 121 6.69 -4.55 13.98
N GLU A 122 8.00 -4.34 13.95
CA GLU A 122 8.91 -4.88 14.95
C GLU A 122 9.69 -3.75 15.63
N GLY A 123 9.64 -3.71 16.96
CA GLY A 123 10.52 -2.89 17.78
C GLY A 123 11.51 -3.77 18.52
N LYS A 124 12.79 -3.40 18.53
CA LYS A 124 13.82 -4.13 19.28
C LYS A 124 14.65 -3.17 20.12
N ILE A 125 14.82 -3.51 21.40
CA ILE A 125 15.77 -2.82 22.29
C ILE A 125 17.17 -3.39 22.00
N LEU A 126 18.12 -2.53 21.64
CA LEU A 126 19.50 -2.89 21.32
C LEU A 126 20.40 -2.45 22.46
N LEU A 127 21.07 -3.40 23.12
CA LEU A 127 21.85 -3.13 24.36
C LEU A 127 23.36 -3.13 24.14
N ASN A 128 23.84 -3.76 23.07
CA ASN A 128 25.27 -3.86 22.75
C ASN A 128 25.48 -3.99 21.23
N ASP A 129 26.73 -3.84 20.79
CA ASP A 129 27.11 -3.89 19.37
C ASP A 129 26.79 -5.22 18.69
N LYS A 130 26.79 -6.34 19.43
CA LYS A 130 26.42 -7.64 18.86
C LYS A 130 24.93 -7.68 18.52
N ASP A 131 24.09 -7.09 19.37
CA ASP A 131 22.64 -7.00 19.14
C ASP A 131 22.31 -6.10 17.96
N ILE A 132 23.07 -5.02 17.77
CA ILE A 132 22.98 -4.09 16.63
C ILE A 132 23.32 -4.84 15.34
N LYS A 133 24.51 -5.45 15.24
CA LYS A 133 24.94 -6.16 14.03
C LYS A 133 23.97 -7.27 13.62
N LYS A 134 23.52 -8.08 14.59
CA LYS A 134 22.53 -9.14 14.33
C LYS A 134 21.18 -8.58 13.85
N TRP A 135 20.77 -7.41 14.36
CA TRP A 135 19.55 -6.74 13.91
C TRP A 135 19.70 -6.22 12.47
N GLU A 136 20.80 -5.56 12.16
CA GLU A 136 21.11 -5.05 10.82
C GLU A 136 21.17 -6.18 9.77
N GLU A 137 21.82 -7.31 10.09
CA GLU A 137 21.85 -8.48 9.22
C GLU A 137 20.46 -9.05 8.94
N LYS A 138 19.62 -9.15 9.97
CA LYS A 138 18.21 -9.57 9.84
C LYS A 138 17.45 -8.59 8.93
N GLN A 139 17.55 -7.28 9.19
CA GLN A 139 16.85 -6.26 8.41
C GLN A 139 17.29 -6.24 6.95
N LYS A 140 18.58 -6.40 6.67
CA LYS A 140 19.11 -6.49 5.29
C LYS A 140 18.54 -7.69 4.54
N LYS A 141 18.54 -8.88 5.16
CA LYS A 141 17.98 -10.08 4.54
C LYS A 141 16.49 -9.92 4.23
N GLU A 142 15.74 -9.37 5.18
CA GLU A 142 14.30 -9.13 4.99
C GLU A 142 14.03 -8.08 3.90
N ALA A 143 14.82 -7.00 3.86
CA ALA A 143 14.73 -5.99 2.82
C ALA A 143 15.00 -6.57 1.42
N GLU A 144 15.95 -7.51 1.28
CA GLU A 144 16.20 -8.21 0.02
C GLU A 144 15.04 -9.12 -0.40
N GLU A 145 14.45 -9.87 0.53
CA GLU A 145 13.27 -10.71 0.27
C GLU A 145 12.08 -9.86 -0.17
N ILE A 146 11.86 -8.73 0.53
CA ILE A 146 10.87 -7.73 0.14
C ILE A 146 11.20 -7.17 -1.24
N LYS A 147 12.44 -6.81 -1.56
CA LYS A 147 12.79 -6.23 -2.86
C LYS A 147 12.51 -7.20 -4.02
N LYS A 148 12.73 -8.51 -3.81
CA LYS A 148 12.53 -9.57 -4.81
C LYS A 148 11.08 -9.97 -5.02
N ALA A 149 10.25 -9.90 -3.99
CA ALA A 149 8.89 -10.41 -4.08
C ALA A 149 7.98 -9.59 -4.99
N LYS A 150 6.99 -10.24 -5.60
CA LYS A 150 5.95 -9.56 -6.35
C LYS A 150 5.07 -8.72 -5.43
N LYS A 151 4.64 -7.54 -5.89
CA LYS A 151 3.70 -6.66 -5.17
C LYS A 151 2.30 -6.83 -5.72
N VAL A 152 1.36 -7.14 -4.84
CA VAL A 152 -0.04 -7.45 -5.17
C VAL A 152 -0.97 -6.68 -4.24
N TRP A 153 -2.17 -6.40 -4.73
CA TRP A 153 -3.22 -5.79 -3.92
C TRP A 153 -3.87 -6.85 -3.04
N LYS A 154 -3.93 -6.57 -1.74
CA LYS A 154 -4.61 -7.40 -0.74
C LYS A 154 -5.64 -6.58 0.03
N ILE A 155 -6.69 -7.23 0.48
CA ILE A 155 -7.73 -6.63 1.34
C ILE A 155 -7.23 -6.66 2.77
N ALA A 156 -7.25 -5.50 3.46
CA ALA A 156 -6.84 -5.37 4.85
C ALA A 156 -8.05 -5.30 5.78
N THR A 157 -8.08 -6.14 6.82
CA THR A 157 -9.10 -6.04 7.86
C THR A 157 -8.92 -4.78 8.71
N PRO A 158 -9.99 -4.30 9.36
CA PRO A 158 -9.89 -3.22 10.33
C PRO A 158 -8.96 -3.57 11.52
N PRO A 159 -8.36 -2.56 12.16
CA PRO A 159 -7.63 -2.73 13.42
C PRO A 159 -8.56 -3.24 14.55
N PRO A 160 -8.01 -3.83 15.64
CA PRO A 160 -6.58 -3.93 15.99
C PRO A 160 -5.82 -5.08 15.33
N ASN A 161 -6.52 -6.13 14.89
CA ASN A 161 -5.91 -7.35 14.33
C ASN A 161 -5.94 -7.33 12.80
N ILE A 162 -5.14 -6.44 12.20
CA ILE A 162 -5.07 -6.29 10.75
C ILE A 162 -4.49 -7.57 10.13
N ARG A 163 -5.24 -8.17 9.20
CA ARG A 163 -4.84 -9.29 8.35
C ARG A 163 -5.05 -8.92 6.89
N TYR A 164 -4.30 -9.59 6.02
CA TYR A 164 -4.36 -9.42 4.59
C TYR A 164 -4.94 -10.66 3.93
N PHE A 165 -5.93 -10.44 3.06
CA PHE A 165 -6.52 -11.47 2.21
C PHE A 165 -6.21 -11.17 0.76
N ASP A 166 -6.03 -12.22 -0.04
CA ASP A 166 -5.86 -12.06 -1.47
C ASP A 166 -7.12 -11.48 -2.11
N LEU A 167 -6.93 -10.69 -3.18
CA LEU A 167 -8.03 -10.13 -3.94
C LEU A 167 -8.48 -11.13 -5.00
N ASP A 168 -9.52 -11.90 -4.69
CA ASP A 168 -10.28 -12.69 -5.66
C ASP A 168 -11.68 -12.11 -5.87
N GLU A 169 -12.41 -12.66 -6.84
CA GLU A 169 -13.72 -12.19 -7.26
C GLU A 169 -14.79 -12.36 -6.15
N ASP A 170 -14.80 -13.50 -5.47
CA ASP A 170 -15.80 -13.81 -4.44
C ASP A 170 -15.62 -12.91 -3.21
N ILE A 171 -14.37 -12.78 -2.73
CA ILE A 171 -14.05 -11.89 -1.61
C ILE A 171 -14.30 -10.43 -2.00
N PHE A 172 -14.03 -10.05 -3.25
CA PHE A 172 -14.36 -8.70 -3.73
C PHE A 172 -15.86 -8.41 -3.62
N PHE A 173 -16.72 -9.31 -4.10
CA PHE A 173 -18.17 -9.12 -4.03
C PHE A 173 -18.71 -9.16 -2.59
N ASP A 174 -18.17 -10.04 -1.74
CA ASP A 174 -18.49 -10.06 -0.30
C ASP A 174 -18.22 -8.69 0.35
N LYS A 175 -17.02 -8.15 0.14
CA LYS A 175 -16.60 -6.86 0.67
C LYS A 175 -17.34 -5.68 0.04
N LEU A 176 -17.72 -5.79 -1.24
CA LEU A 176 -18.53 -4.79 -1.91
C LEU A 176 -19.95 -4.74 -1.32
N MET A 177 -20.54 -5.90 -1.01
CA MET A 177 -21.84 -5.98 -0.36
C MET A 177 -21.79 -5.44 1.08
N GLU A 178 -20.74 -5.74 1.84
CA GLU A 178 -20.52 -5.21 3.19
C GLU A 178 -20.58 -3.67 3.22
N VAL A 179 -19.97 -2.99 2.24
CA VAL A 179 -20.00 -1.51 2.19
C VAL A 179 -21.32 -0.95 1.63
N ILE A 180 -22.13 -1.76 0.94
CA ILE A 180 -23.40 -1.35 0.34
C ILE A 180 -24.59 -1.57 1.27
N ASP A 181 -24.66 -2.73 1.94
CA ASP A 181 -25.86 -3.20 2.66
C ASP A 181 -25.59 -3.59 4.13
N GLY A 182 -24.32 -3.60 4.55
CA GLY A 182 -23.91 -3.98 5.91
C GLY A 182 -23.86 -5.49 6.11
#